data_AF-A0A1L8E924-F1
#
_entry.id   AF-A0A1L8E924-F1
#
_cell.length_a   1.000
_cell.length_b   1.000
_cell.length_c   1.000
_cell.angle_alpha   90.00
_cell.angle_beta   90.00
_cell.angle_gamma   90.00
#
_symmetry.space_group_name_H-M   'P 1'
#
loop_
_entity.id
_entity.type
_entity.pdbx_description
1 polymer ?
#
loop_
_entity_poly.entity_id
_entity_poly.type
_entity_poly.pdbx_seq_one_letter_code
_entity_poly.pdbx_strand_id
1 'polypeptide(L)'
;MSALLRFPHKTLVSNVLSIRTLTTTLVNRIKEIQQRQENNSLIIEGVTKVSPRADNMLKSACVEKFCPECTLGLDIKHTDVLILSQYVRSDGCMLPKRITGLCHRQQKKIGTLVTMAQKAGLMPNLAPTNSKRDP
;
A
#
# COMPACT_ATOMS: atom_id res chain seq x y z
N MET A 1 -40.27 -10.38 -67.56
CA MET A 1 -39.08 -10.87 -66.83
C MET A 1 -38.36 -9.67 -66.25
N SER A 2 -38.60 -9.44 -64.97
CA SER A 2 -38.18 -8.31 -64.14
C SER A 2 -36.72 -8.44 -63.71
N ALA A 3 -35.93 -7.37 -63.85
CA ALA A 3 -34.64 -7.24 -63.16
C ALA A 3 -34.45 -5.80 -62.69
N LEU A 4 -34.89 -5.51 -61.46
CA LEU A 4 -34.53 -4.30 -60.73
C LEU A 4 -33.27 -4.60 -59.90
N LEU A 5 -32.11 -4.16 -60.37
CA LEU A 5 -30.87 -4.22 -59.60
C LEU A 5 -30.88 -3.09 -58.57
N ARG A 6 -31.08 -3.45 -57.29
CA ARG A 6 -30.93 -2.55 -56.15
C ARG A 6 -29.45 -2.46 -55.77
N PHE A 7 -28.86 -1.28 -55.90
CA PHE A 7 -27.53 -0.98 -55.34
C PHE A 7 -27.65 -0.75 -53.83
N PRO A 8 -26.87 -1.44 -52.97
CA PRO A 8 -26.84 -1.11 -51.55
C PRO A 8 -25.95 0.11 -51.31
N HIS A 9 -26.53 1.19 -50.78
CA HIS A 9 -25.76 2.27 -50.18
C HIS A 9 -24.98 1.71 -48.99
N LYS A 10 -23.66 1.64 -49.11
CA LYS A 10 -22.77 1.36 -47.98
C LYS A 10 -22.77 2.58 -47.06
N THR A 11 -23.50 2.51 -45.95
CA THR A 11 -23.36 3.46 -44.86
C THR A 11 -21.99 3.24 -44.20
N LEU A 12 -21.04 4.12 -44.51
CA LEU A 12 -19.80 4.23 -43.75
C LEU A 12 -20.14 4.83 -42.39
N VAL A 13 -20.47 3.97 -41.42
CA VAL A 13 -20.48 4.37 -40.01
C VAL A 13 -19.02 4.46 -39.60
N SER A 14 -18.49 5.67 -39.54
CA SER A 14 -17.20 5.95 -38.93
C SER A 14 -17.31 5.68 -37.44
N ASN A 15 -16.68 4.59 -36.99
CA ASN A 15 -16.43 4.37 -35.57
C ASN A 15 -15.42 5.43 -35.10
N VAL A 16 -15.92 6.59 -34.69
CA VAL A 16 -15.14 7.56 -33.94
C VAL A 16 -14.84 6.91 -32.59
N LEU A 17 -13.65 6.34 -32.46
CA LEU A 17 -13.12 5.89 -31.18
C LEU A 17 -13.01 7.13 -30.28
N SER A 18 -14.01 7.32 -29.42
CA SER A 18 -13.93 8.28 -28.32
C SER A 18 -12.88 7.77 -27.32
N ILE A 19 -11.63 8.17 -27.55
CA ILE A 19 -10.53 7.95 -26.62
C ILE A 19 -10.79 8.89 -25.44
N ARG A 20 -11.45 8.40 -24.39
CA ARG A 20 -11.51 9.10 -23.11
C ARG A 20 -10.08 9.21 -22.59
N THR A 21 -9.47 10.38 -22.71
CA THR A 21 -8.15 10.69 -22.16
C THR A 21 -8.25 10.70 -20.63
N LEU A 22 -7.84 9.61 -19.99
CA LEU A 22 -7.69 9.57 -18.54
C LEU A 22 -6.48 10.41 -18.15
N THR A 23 -6.71 11.63 -17.66
CA THR A 23 -5.67 12.44 -17.02
C THR A 23 -5.44 11.90 -15.61
N THR A 24 -4.25 11.34 -15.37
CA THR A 24 -3.83 10.93 -14.02
C THR A 24 -2.78 11.91 -13.51
N THR A 25 -2.98 12.44 -12.30
CA THR A 25 -1.96 13.22 -11.60
C THR A 25 -0.94 12.29 -10.96
N LEU A 26 0.31 12.73 -10.81
CA LEU A 26 1.34 11.99 -10.09
C LEU A 26 0.91 11.75 -8.63
N VAL A 27 1.21 10.57 -8.10
CA VAL A 27 0.92 10.22 -6.70
C VAL A 27 1.90 10.95 -5.79
N ASN A 28 1.43 11.97 -5.08
CA ASN A 28 2.22 12.60 -4.02
C ASN A 28 2.36 11.62 -2.84
N ARG A 29 3.60 11.22 -2.53
CA ARG A 29 3.94 10.30 -1.43
C ARG A 29 3.92 11.01 -0.06
N ILE A 30 2.79 11.64 0.26
CA ILE A 30 2.58 12.37 1.51
C ILE A 30 2.47 11.36 2.65
N LYS A 31 3.12 11.68 3.78
CA LYS A 31 3.21 10.76 4.92
C LYS A 31 2.13 10.98 5.97
N GLU A 32 1.70 12.22 6.21
CA GLU A 32 0.70 12.55 7.22
C GLU A 32 -0.27 13.61 6.69
N ILE A 33 -1.56 13.40 6.93
CA ILE A 33 -2.62 14.40 6.67
C ILE A 33 -2.98 14.98 8.03
N GLN A 34 -2.80 16.29 8.18
CA GLN A 34 -3.13 17.01 9.41
C GLN A 34 -4.40 17.82 9.20
N GLN A 35 -5.31 17.76 10.17
CA GLN A 35 -6.53 18.54 10.20
C GLN A 35 -6.43 19.54 11.36
N ARG A 36 -6.61 20.82 11.06
CA ARG A 36 -6.68 21.91 12.04
C ARG A 36 -8.01 22.65 11.87
N GLN A 37 -8.65 23.00 12.98
CA GLN A 37 -9.88 23.80 12.95
C GLN A 37 -9.58 25.16 13.56
N GLU A 38 -9.62 26.20 12.72
CA GLU A 38 -9.42 27.59 13.13
C GLU A 38 -10.75 28.33 12.96
N ASN A 39 -11.32 28.77 14.09
CA ASN A 39 -12.63 29.40 14.17
C ASN A 39 -13.73 28.55 13.49
N ASN A 40 -14.10 28.92 12.26
CA ASN A 40 -15.12 28.26 11.45
C ASN A 40 -14.55 27.59 10.18
N SER A 41 -13.22 27.51 10.05
CA SER A 41 -12.54 26.93 8.90
C SER A 41 -11.80 25.65 9.27
N LEU A 42 -11.97 24.61 8.46
CA LEU A 42 -11.29 23.33 8.58
C LEU A 42 -10.15 23.31 7.55
N ILE A 43 -8.91 23.41 8.04
CA ILE A 43 -7.69 23.42 7.23
C ILE A 43 -7.13 21.99 7.20
N ILE A 44 -6.96 21.44 5.99
CA ILE A 44 -6.39 20.10 5.77
C ILE A 44 -5.03 20.27 5.07
N GLU A 45 -3.96 19.88 5.74
CA GLU A 45 -2.59 20.01 5.25
C GLU A 45 -1.92 18.65 5.04
N GLY A 46 -1.21 18.50 3.93
CA GLY A 46 -0.35 17.34 3.67
C GLY A 46 1.08 17.61 4.13
N VAL A 47 1.53 16.95 5.19
CA VAL A 47 2.87 17.18 5.77
C VAL A 47 3.81 16.01 5.46
N THR A 48 5.03 16.32 5.00
CA THR A 48 6.09 15.33 4.77
C THR A 48 6.91 15.15 6.05
N LYS A 49 6.61 14.09 6.82
CA LYS A 49 7.30 13.78 8.08
C LYS A 49 8.48 12.84 7.89
N VAL A 50 9.64 13.09 8.49
CA VAL A 50 10.75 12.13 8.43
C VAL A 50 10.44 10.91 9.33
N SER A 51 10.93 9.72 8.97
CA SER A 51 10.76 8.55 9.85
C SER A 51 11.60 8.74 11.12
N PRO A 52 11.07 8.44 12.31
CA PRO A 52 11.83 8.56 13.56
C PRO A 52 13.02 7.58 13.65
N ARG A 53 13.07 6.57 12.77
CA ARG A 53 14.12 5.55 12.70
C ARG A 53 15.17 5.85 11.62
N ALA A 54 15.17 7.05 11.05
CA ALA A 54 16.04 7.40 9.91
C ALA A 54 17.53 7.14 10.24
N ASP A 55 17.94 7.48 11.46
CA ASP A 55 19.34 7.39 11.89
C ASP A 55 19.81 5.94 12.07
N ASN A 56 18.89 5.02 12.36
CA ASN A 56 19.17 3.60 12.63
C ASN A 56 18.94 2.70 11.41
N MET A 57 18.83 3.27 10.20
CA MET A 57 18.61 2.47 9.01
C MET A 57 19.87 1.72 8.56
N LEU A 58 19.69 0.45 8.19
CA LEU A 58 20.75 -0.37 7.62
C LEU A 58 21.12 0.16 6.23
N LYS A 59 22.41 0.27 5.92
CA LYS A 59 22.90 0.66 4.59
C LYS A 59 22.35 -0.25 3.48
N SER A 60 22.20 -1.54 3.76
CA SER A 60 21.62 -2.53 2.84
C SER A 60 20.13 -2.32 2.60
N ALA A 61 19.41 -1.66 3.51
CA ALA A 61 17.99 -1.34 3.36
C ALA A 61 17.73 -0.12 2.46
N CYS A 62 18.78 0.65 2.13
CA CYS A 62 18.70 1.76 1.20
C CYS A 62 18.60 1.33 -0.28
N VAL A 63 18.71 0.03 -0.56
CA VAL A 63 18.58 -0.54 -1.92
C VAL A 63 17.10 -0.75 -2.26
N GLU A 64 16.73 -0.57 -3.54
CA GLU A 64 15.33 -0.58 -4.00
C GLU A 64 14.51 -1.83 -3.64
N LYS A 65 15.16 -2.98 -3.41
CA LYS A 65 14.53 -4.24 -3.03
C LYS A 65 15.27 -4.87 -1.87
N PHE A 66 14.75 -4.68 -0.67
CA PHE A 66 15.30 -5.27 0.54
C PHE A 66 14.38 -6.38 1.07
N CYS A 67 14.94 -7.57 1.27
CA CYS A 67 14.27 -8.69 1.92
C CYS A 67 15.12 -9.14 3.10
N PRO A 68 14.60 -9.18 4.35
CA PRO A 68 15.42 -9.46 5.52
C PRO A 68 16.02 -10.87 5.48
N GLU A 69 15.22 -11.90 5.16
CA GLU A 69 15.73 -13.28 5.07
C GLU A 69 16.63 -13.49 3.83
N CYS A 70 16.33 -12.87 2.69
CA CYS A 70 17.14 -13.07 1.47
C CYS A 70 18.46 -12.29 1.48
N THR A 71 18.49 -11.11 2.12
CA THR A 71 19.65 -10.21 2.10
C THR A 71 20.52 -10.41 3.33
N LEU A 72 19.91 -10.62 4.50
CA LEU A 72 20.62 -10.76 5.78
C LEU A 72 20.68 -12.21 6.27
N GLY A 73 19.96 -13.15 5.64
CA GLY A 73 19.92 -14.55 6.09
C GLY A 73 19.21 -14.77 7.43
N LEU A 74 18.39 -13.81 7.87
CA LEU A 74 17.71 -13.88 9.18
C LEU A 74 16.58 -14.92 9.17
N ASP A 75 16.56 -15.79 10.19
CA ASP A 75 15.41 -16.66 10.48
C ASP A 75 14.40 -15.92 11.37
N ILE A 76 13.36 -15.36 10.74
CA ILE A 76 12.33 -14.58 11.43
C ILE A 76 11.23 -15.51 11.96
N LYS A 77 10.95 -15.41 13.26
CA LYS A 77 9.87 -16.10 13.96
C LYS A 77 8.72 -15.14 14.28
N HIS A 78 7.58 -15.70 14.69
CA HIS A 78 6.40 -14.90 15.07
C HIS A 78 6.59 -14.16 16.41
N THR A 79 7.61 -14.55 17.18
CA THR A 79 8.04 -13.90 18.42
C THR A 79 8.80 -12.59 18.20
N ASP A 80 9.31 -12.37 16.98
CA ASP A 80 10.20 -11.24 16.67
C ASP A 80 9.42 -9.97 16.36
N VAL A 81 8.66 -9.50 17.37
CA VAL A 81 7.72 -8.37 17.27
C VAL A 81 8.41 -7.09 16.79
N LEU A 82 9.68 -6.87 17.14
CA LEU A 82 10.44 -5.69 16.75
C LEU A 82 10.69 -5.64 15.23
N ILE A 83 10.80 -6.79 14.58
CA ILE A 83 10.94 -6.89 13.12
C ILE A 83 9.56 -6.85 12.47
N LEU A 84 8.61 -7.64 12.98
CA LEU A 84 7.26 -7.73 12.41
C LEU A 84 6.50 -6.41 12.45
N SER A 85 6.63 -5.63 13.52
CA SER A 85 6.00 -4.31 13.67
C SER A 85 6.41 -3.29 12.61
N GLN A 86 7.52 -3.51 11.90
CA GLN A 86 7.97 -2.64 10.81
C GLN A 86 7.13 -2.81 9.54
N TYR A 87 6.48 -3.96 9.37
CA TYR A 87 5.67 -4.30 8.19
C TYR A 87 4.16 -4.08 8.41
N VAL A 88 3.78 -3.47 9.52
CA VAL A 88 2.39 -3.29 9.95
C VAL A 88 2.10 -1.80 10.16
N ARG A 89 0.87 -1.38 9.87
CA ARG A 89 0.37 -0.02 10.15
C ARG A 89 0.03 0.13 11.64
N SER A 90 -0.25 1.36 12.07
CA SER A 90 -0.83 1.67 13.39
C SER A 90 -2.05 0.81 13.75
N ASP A 91 -2.84 0.42 12.75
CA ASP A 91 -4.12 -0.28 12.95
C ASP A 91 -3.96 -1.81 13.01
N GLY A 92 -2.74 -2.34 13.00
CA GLY A 92 -2.48 -3.78 12.95
C GLY A 92 -2.62 -4.40 11.56
N CYS A 93 -3.04 -3.63 10.56
CA CYS A 93 -3.09 -4.09 9.17
C CYS A 93 -1.69 -4.14 8.54
N MET A 94 -1.42 -5.21 7.79
CA MET A 94 -0.14 -5.41 7.11
C MET A 94 0.04 -4.41 5.92
N LEU A 95 1.26 -3.89 5.71
CA LEU A 95 1.61 -2.97 4.63
C LEU A 95 1.68 -3.64 3.23
N PRO A 96 1.07 -3.06 2.18
CA PRO A 96 1.05 -3.69 0.86
C PRO A 96 2.46 -3.87 0.26
N LYS A 97 2.65 -4.93 -0.53
CA LYS A 97 3.93 -5.31 -1.15
C LYS A 97 4.64 -4.18 -1.88
N ARG A 98 3.88 -3.33 -2.58
CA ARG A 98 4.41 -2.17 -3.33
C ARG A 98 5.11 -1.13 -2.43
N ILE A 99 4.82 -1.15 -1.13
CA ILE A 99 5.41 -0.26 -0.12
C ILE A 99 6.52 -0.98 0.64
N THR A 100 6.34 -2.26 1.00
CA THR A 100 7.35 -3.02 1.75
C THR A 100 8.58 -3.41 0.92
N GLY A 101 8.45 -3.52 -0.41
CA GLY A 101 9.55 -3.90 -1.31
C GLY A 101 9.96 -5.38 -1.22
N LEU A 102 9.22 -6.20 -0.46
CA LEU A 102 9.51 -7.62 -0.26
C LEU A 102 9.23 -8.46 -1.53
N CYS A 103 9.90 -9.60 -1.66
CA CYS A 103 9.55 -10.60 -2.66
C CYS A 103 8.20 -11.27 -2.33
N HIS A 104 7.54 -11.90 -3.31
CA HIS A 104 6.22 -12.50 -3.10
C HIS A 104 6.21 -13.57 -1.99
N ARG A 105 7.25 -14.40 -1.94
CA ARG A 105 7.41 -15.44 -0.92
C ARG A 105 7.53 -14.83 0.48
N GLN A 106 8.37 -13.82 0.63
CA GLN A 106 8.59 -13.15 1.92
C GLN A 106 7.37 -12.37 2.39
N GLN A 107 6.68 -11.69 1.47
CA GLN A 107 5.43 -10.99 1.78
C GLN A 107 4.39 -11.95 2.38
N LYS A 108 4.24 -13.15 1.80
CA LYS A 108 3.32 -14.17 2.32
C LYS A 108 3.78 -14.70 3.68
N LYS A 109 5.07 -15.03 3.83
CA LYS A 109 5.66 -15.53 5.08
C LYS A 109 5.46 -14.53 6.22
N ILE A 110 5.84 -13.26 6.02
CA ILE A 110 5.69 -12.19 7.01
C ILE A 110 4.21 -11.96 7.34
N GLY A 111 3.32 -11.98 6.34
CA GLY A 111 1.87 -11.88 6.61
C GLY A 111 1.36 -12.98 7.54
N THR A 112 1.80 -14.22 7.36
CA THR A 112 1.46 -15.33 8.25
C THR A 112 2.04 -15.13 9.65
N LEU A 113 3.31 -14.72 9.75
CA LEU A 113 3.97 -14.48 11.04
C LEU A 113 3.32 -13.34 11.84
N VAL A 114 2.96 -12.24 11.17
CA VAL A 114 2.19 -11.14 11.78
C VAL A 114 0.85 -11.64 12.31
N THR A 115 0.14 -12.45 11.51
CA THR A 115 -1.15 -13.02 11.93
C THR A 115 -0.99 -13.92 13.16
N MET A 116 0.07 -14.73 13.20
CA MET A 116 0.38 -15.57 14.36
C MET A 116 0.71 -14.72 15.59
N ALA A 117 1.55 -13.69 15.44
CA ALA A 117 1.94 -12.80 16.53
C ALA A 117 0.74 -12.05 17.14
N GLN A 118 -0.17 -11.56 16.29
CA GLN A 118 -1.40 -10.90 16.73
C GLN A 118 -2.32 -11.85 17.48
N LYS A 119 -2.52 -13.07 16.96
CA LYS A 119 -3.34 -14.10 17.62
C LYS A 119 -2.73 -14.58 18.94
N ALA A 120 -1.41 -14.58 19.05
CA ALA A 120 -0.69 -14.89 20.27
C ALA A 120 -0.67 -13.74 21.29
N GLY A 121 -1.24 -12.57 20.97
CA GLY A 121 -1.27 -11.42 21.87
C GLY A 121 0.05 -10.66 21.99
N LEU A 122 1.02 -10.90 21.09
CA LEU A 122 2.36 -10.29 21.18
C LEU A 122 2.42 -8.83 20.69
N MET A 123 1.32 -8.30 20.12
CA MET A 123 1.26 -6.96 19.52
C MET A 123 0.05 -6.13 20.02
N PRO A 124 -0.14 -5.95 21.35
CA PRO A 124 -1.33 -5.33 21.91
C PRO A 124 -1.48 -3.85 21.52
N ASN A 125 -0.37 -3.15 21.31
CA ASN A 125 -0.36 -1.73 20.91
C ASN A 125 -1.01 -1.46 19.54
N LEU A 126 -1.08 -2.47 18.66
CA LEU A 126 -1.67 -2.35 17.32
C LEU A 126 -3.12 -2.81 17.26
N ALA A 127 -3.71 -3.13 18.41
CA ALA A 127 -5.09 -3.59 18.49
C ALA A 127 -6.07 -2.41 18.23
N PRO A 128 -7.29 -2.70 17.75
CA PRO A 128 -8.28 -1.69 17.43
C PRO A 128 -8.58 -0.81 18.65
N THR A 129 -9.07 0.42 18.40
CA THR A 129 -9.33 1.42 19.45
C THR A 129 -10.29 0.94 20.54
N ASN A 130 -11.18 -0.02 20.23
CA ASN A 130 -12.11 -0.61 21.20
C ASN A 130 -11.47 -1.70 22.09
N SER A 131 -10.25 -2.14 21.79
CA SER A 131 -9.51 -3.04 22.69
C SER A 131 -8.86 -2.21 23.80
N LYS A 132 -8.81 -2.73 25.03
CA LYS A 132 -8.09 -2.07 26.14
C LYS A 132 -6.58 -1.92 25.92
N ARG A 133 -6.03 -2.59 24.89
CA ARG A 133 -4.59 -2.65 24.59
C ARG A 133 -3.75 -3.03 25.81
N ASP A 134 -4.27 -3.93 26.63
CA ASP A 134 -3.58 -4.45 27.80
C ASP A 134 -2.32 -5.22 27.34
N PRO A 135 -1.13 -4.93 27.89
CA PRO A 135 0.12 -5.57 27.50
C PRO A 135 0.26 -7.01 27.97
#